data_AF-A0A4R9J1J0-F1
#
_entry.id   AF-A0A4R9J1J0-F1
#
_cell.length_a   1.000
_cell.length_b   1.000
_cell.length_c   1.000
_cell.angle_alpha   90.00
_cell.angle_beta   90.00
_cell.angle_gamma   90.00
#
_symmetry.space_group_name_H-M   'P 1'
#
loop_
_entity.id
_entity.type
_entity.pdbx_description
1 polymer ?
#
loop_
_entity_poly.entity_id
_entity_poly.type
_entity_poly.pdbx_seq_one_letter_code
_entity_poly.pdbx_strand_id
1 'polypeptide(L)'
;MFKEYLQYIFSRGQIRFIVLVRSILILFSATLAMQAGGAVTLDLLLVILGIIGTYAANGFVIRSKMDPEKPVKFSKYFIFLLPLALFLILYLLIFLQVTGSFLGTQLEEFAKKKSIDQSVPYPVEFIQFFLISTFVSGLIMHLLLPVIFSKLSLIQGLKELPNSIKRSDYIMAAWTPLVIMFAPVLLASLISSSEEMTDSVFGKILQVVIFFFMLTSDIFLQYPTYYLIRTEKKTADSPEN
;
A
#
# COMPACT_ATOMS: atom_id res chain seq x y z
N MET A 1 1.56 5.39 -20.18
CA MET A 1 2.47 5.44 -19.01
C MET A 1 2.38 4.23 -18.07
N PHE A 2 1.21 3.67 -17.71
CA PHE A 2 1.18 2.48 -16.82
C PHE A 2 1.89 1.24 -17.41
N LYS A 3 1.67 0.94 -18.70
CA LYS A 3 2.40 -0.10 -19.41
C LYS A 3 3.93 0.12 -19.40
N GLU A 4 4.36 1.36 -19.64
CA GLU A 4 5.79 1.73 -19.59
C GLU A 4 6.36 1.54 -18.18
N TYR A 5 5.59 1.88 -17.15
CA TYR A 5 5.97 1.66 -15.75
C TYR A 5 6.19 0.17 -15.45
N LEU A 6 5.24 -0.69 -15.84
CA LEU A 6 5.38 -2.13 -15.65
C LEU A 6 6.62 -2.66 -16.37
N GLN A 7 6.81 -2.29 -17.65
CA GLN A 7 8.01 -2.66 -18.40
C GLN A 7 9.30 -2.18 -17.71
N TYR A 8 9.31 -0.96 -17.20
CA TYR A 8 10.44 -0.39 -16.46
C TYR A 8 10.78 -1.23 -15.22
N ILE A 9 9.81 -1.53 -14.35
CA ILE A 9 10.07 -2.29 -13.12
C ILE A 9 10.42 -3.76 -13.43
N PHE A 10 9.76 -4.40 -14.42
CA PHE A 10 10.09 -5.76 -14.85
C PHE A 10 11.53 -5.88 -15.38
N SER A 11 12.00 -4.91 -16.17
CA SER A 11 13.35 -4.90 -16.72
C SER A 11 14.45 -4.80 -15.64
N ARG A 12 14.11 -4.34 -14.44
CA ARG A 12 15.03 -4.15 -13.32
C ARG A 12 15.05 -5.33 -12.35
N GLY A 13 14.29 -6.40 -12.59
CA GLY A 13 14.22 -7.58 -11.73
C GLY A 13 13.62 -7.34 -10.34
N GLN A 14 13.11 -6.13 -10.07
CA GLN A 14 12.64 -5.71 -8.75
C GLN A 14 11.40 -6.46 -8.31
N ILE A 15 10.50 -6.78 -9.24
CA ILE A 15 9.28 -7.55 -8.96
C ILE A 15 9.63 -8.92 -8.37
N ARG A 16 10.67 -9.57 -8.90
CA ARG A 16 11.11 -10.88 -8.39
C ARG A 16 11.67 -10.78 -6.98
N PHE A 17 12.50 -9.77 -6.71
CA PHE A 17 13.09 -9.55 -5.38
C PHE A 17 12.02 -9.15 -4.34
N ILE A 18 11.11 -8.25 -4.69
CA ILE A 18 10.01 -7.81 -3.81
C ILE A 18 9.11 -9.00 -3.46
N VAL A 19 8.68 -9.76 -4.47
CA VAL A 19 7.85 -10.96 -4.26
C VAL A 19 8.59 -11.98 -3.41
N LEU A 20 9.87 -12.25 -3.67
CA LEU A 20 10.68 -13.19 -2.88
C LEU A 20 10.77 -12.77 -1.41
N VAL A 21 11.15 -11.51 -1.14
CA VAL A 21 11.29 -10.98 0.23
C VAL A 21 9.96 -11.04 0.97
N ARG A 22 8.85 -10.67 0.30
CA ARG A 22 7.51 -10.70 0.91
C ARG A 22 7.00 -12.11 1.14
N SER A 23 7.21 -13.03 0.20
CA SER A 23 6.86 -14.45 0.40
C SER A 23 7.62 -15.04 1.59
N ILE A 24 8.91 -14.72 1.74
CA ILE A 24 9.72 -15.15 2.89
C ILE A 24 9.17 -14.56 4.18
N LEU A 25 8.87 -13.26 4.22
CA LEU A 25 8.31 -12.60 5.41
C LEU A 25 6.97 -13.18 5.81
N ILE A 26 6.07 -13.46 4.85
CA ILE A 26 4.77 -14.07 5.16
C ILE A 26 4.93 -15.50 5.67
N LEU A 27 5.80 -16.30 5.06
CA LEU A 27 6.08 -17.66 5.55
C LEU A 27 6.65 -17.60 6.97
N PHE A 28 7.55 -16.65 7.25
CA PHE A 28 8.14 -16.46 8.57
C PHE A 28 7.10 -16.04 9.61
N SER A 29 6.23 -15.08 9.27
CA SER A 29 5.11 -14.66 10.13
C SER A 29 4.09 -15.78 10.36
N ALA A 30 3.80 -16.60 9.35
CA ALA A 30 2.93 -17.76 9.50
C ALA A 30 3.54 -18.79 10.47
N THR A 31 4.84 -19.06 10.36
CA THR A 31 5.54 -19.98 11.27
C THR A 31 5.63 -19.47 12.71
N LEU A 32 5.85 -18.17 12.91
CA LEU A 32 5.90 -17.55 14.23
C LEU A 32 4.52 -17.53 14.89
N ALA A 33 3.46 -17.20 14.13
CA ALA A 33 2.09 -17.22 14.62
C ALA A 33 1.68 -18.63 15.10
N MET A 34 2.13 -19.69 14.40
CA MET A 34 1.89 -21.08 14.78
C MET A 34 2.68 -21.53 16.03
N GLN A 35 3.85 -20.96 16.30
CA GLN A 35 4.72 -21.35 17.41
C GLN A 35 4.49 -20.54 18.69
N ALA A 36 4.11 -19.25 18.57
CA ALA A 36 4.04 -18.33 19.70
C ALA A 36 2.64 -18.20 20.32
N GLY A 37 1.68 -19.05 19.94
CA GLY A 37 0.33 -19.04 20.50
C GLY A 37 -0.43 -17.72 20.31
N GLY A 38 -0.12 -16.96 19.25
CA GLY A 38 -0.77 -15.69 18.96
C GLY A 38 -0.06 -14.45 19.51
N ALA A 39 1.28 -14.39 19.50
CA ALA A 39 2.02 -13.12 19.62
C ALA A 39 1.84 -12.24 18.35
N VAL A 40 0.58 -11.90 18.03
CA VAL A 40 0.13 -11.20 16.82
C VAL A 40 0.83 -9.85 16.63
N THR A 41 1.26 -9.20 17.72
CA THR A 41 1.83 -7.86 17.71
C THR A 41 3.23 -7.80 17.09
N LEU A 42 4.09 -8.81 17.32
CA LEU A 42 5.45 -8.82 16.77
C LEU A 42 5.46 -9.23 15.30
N ASP A 43 4.59 -10.17 14.92
CA ASP A 43 4.43 -10.62 13.54
C ASP A 43 3.86 -9.50 12.65
N LEU A 44 2.84 -8.79 13.14
CA LEU A 44 2.27 -7.64 12.44
C LEU A 44 3.33 -6.54 12.22
N LEU A 45 4.18 -6.29 13.22
CA LEU A 45 5.26 -5.31 13.11
C LEU A 45 6.28 -5.71 12.03
N LEU A 46 6.72 -6.97 11.99
CA LEU A 46 7.67 -7.47 10.98
C LEU A 46 7.10 -7.40 9.56
N VAL A 47 5.82 -7.74 9.38
CA VAL A 47 5.13 -7.60 8.08
C VAL A 47 5.07 -6.15 7.65
N ILE A 48 4.70 -5.23 8.56
CA ILE A 48 4.64 -3.79 8.27
C ILE A 48 6.03 -3.26 7.88
N LEU A 49 7.08 -3.60 8.63
CA LEU A 49 8.45 -3.19 8.34
C LEU A 49 8.92 -3.73 6.97
N GLY A 50 8.56 -4.96 6.63
CA GLY A 50 8.83 -5.55 5.33
C GLY A 50 8.13 -4.84 4.17
N ILE A 51 6.86 -4.46 4.35
CA ILE A 51 6.09 -3.69 3.37
C ILE A 51 6.72 -2.31 3.15
N ILE A 52 7.06 -1.61 4.24
CA ILE A 52 7.72 -0.29 4.18
C ILE A 52 9.09 -0.41 3.51
N GLY A 53 9.89 -1.42 3.89
CA GLY A 53 11.22 -1.65 3.35
C GLY A 53 11.20 -1.95 1.84
N THR A 54 10.29 -2.81 1.38
CA THR A 54 10.13 -3.12 -0.05
C THR A 54 9.63 -1.93 -0.85
N TYR A 55 8.68 -1.16 -0.30
CA TYR A 55 8.21 0.08 -0.91
C TYR A 55 9.33 1.13 -1.03
N ALA A 56 10.13 1.34 0.03
CA ALA A 56 11.27 2.26 0.02
C ALA A 56 12.38 1.82 -0.95
N ALA A 57 12.71 0.53 -0.98
CA ALA A 57 13.68 -0.02 -1.93
C ALA A 57 13.22 0.19 -3.39
N ASN A 58 11.93 -0.02 -3.66
CA ASN A 58 11.36 0.21 -4.98
C ASN A 58 11.45 1.70 -5.38
N GLY A 59 11.03 2.60 -4.49
CA GLY A 59 11.11 4.05 -4.69
C GLY A 59 12.54 4.55 -4.93
N PHE A 60 13.54 3.98 -4.23
CA PHE A 60 14.95 4.32 -4.44
C PHE A 60 15.43 3.96 -5.86
N VAL A 61 15.08 2.78 -6.37
CA VAL A 61 15.52 2.35 -7.71
C VAL A 61 14.85 3.16 -8.81
N ILE A 62 13.57 3.48 -8.65
CA ILE A 62 12.88 4.39 -9.58
C ILE A 62 13.67 5.70 -9.69
N ARG A 63 14.06 6.29 -8.56
CA ARG A 63 14.74 7.60 -8.55
C ARG A 63 16.21 7.57 -8.96
N SER A 64 16.94 6.57 -8.51
CA SER A 64 18.38 6.47 -8.79
C SER A 64 18.67 6.07 -10.24
N LYS A 65 17.70 5.46 -10.94
CA LYS A 65 17.91 4.91 -12.29
C LYS A 65 17.00 5.47 -13.39
N MET A 66 16.05 6.34 -13.05
CA MET A 66 15.21 7.01 -14.06
C MET A 66 15.95 8.13 -14.79
N ASP A 67 16.87 8.82 -14.10
CA ASP A 67 17.75 9.81 -14.70
C ASP A 67 19.23 9.47 -14.44
N PRO A 68 19.92 8.82 -15.40
CA PRO A 68 21.31 8.42 -15.24
C PRO A 68 22.27 9.60 -15.02
N GLU A 69 21.92 10.79 -15.49
CA GLU A 69 22.76 11.99 -15.37
C GLU A 69 22.67 12.62 -13.98
N LYS A 70 21.55 12.43 -13.27
CA LYS A 70 21.31 12.97 -11.93
C LYS A 70 20.77 11.89 -10.98
N PRO A 71 21.56 10.83 -10.72
CA PRO A 71 21.10 9.73 -9.88
C PRO A 71 20.95 10.18 -8.43
N VAL A 72 19.82 9.84 -7.83
CA VAL A 72 19.59 10.06 -6.40
C VAL A 72 20.51 9.16 -5.57
N LYS A 73 21.33 9.77 -4.70
CA LYS A 73 22.22 9.07 -3.78
C LYS A 73 21.44 8.43 -2.64
N PHE A 74 21.82 7.21 -2.25
CA PHE A 74 21.16 6.47 -1.17
C PHE A 74 21.16 7.22 0.17
N SER A 75 22.25 7.90 0.53
CA SER A 75 22.34 8.68 1.77
C SER A 75 21.28 9.78 1.86
N LYS A 76 21.08 10.53 0.76
CA LYS A 76 20.04 11.56 0.68
C LYS A 76 18.64 10.95 0.71
N TYR A 77 18.46 9.81 0.05
CA TYR A 77 17.20 9.06 0.08
C TYR A 77 16.85 8.58 1.50
N PHE A 78 17.84 8.07 2.23
CA PHE A 78 17.66 7.58 3.60
C PHE A 78 17.29 8.70 4.57
N ILE A 79 17.90 9.88 4.45
CA ILE A 79 17.54 11.06 5.25
C ILE A 79 16.08 11.48 5.00
N PHE A 80 15.55 11.30 3.79
CA PHE A 80 14.14 11.55 3.48
C PHE A 80 13.20 10.47 4.05
N LEU A 81 13.64 9.20 4.11
CA LEU A 81 12.82 8.10 4.64
C LEU A 81 12.49 8.26 6.13
N LEU A 82 13.40 8.82 6.92
CA LEU A 82 13.22 8.99 8.36
C LEU A 82 12.03 9.91 8.74
N PRO A 83 11.95 11.17 8.26
CA PRO A 83 10.81 12.04 8.54
C PRO A 83 9.51 11.53 7.89
N LEU A 84 9.61 10.81 6.78
CA LEU A 84 8.47 10.15 6.18
C LEU A 84 7.94 9.00 7.05
N ALA A 85 8.82 8.16 7.60
CA ALA A 85 8.43 7.08 8.50
C ALA A 85 7.74 7.65 9.74
N LEU A 86 8.28 8.73 10.31
CA LEU A 86 7.64 9.47 11.40
C LEU A 86 6.25 10.00 11.00
N PHE A 87 6.12 10.57 9.80
CA PHE A 87 4.81 11.02 9.28
C PHE A 87 3.82 9.85 9.15
N LEU A 88 4.24 8.70 8.61
CA LEU A 88 3.39 7.52 8.47
C LEU A 88 2.98 6.93 9.83
N ILE A 89 3.89 6.91 10.81
CA ILE A 89 3.59 6.51 12.18
C ILE A 89 2.54 7.46 12.78
N LEU A 90 2.75 8.77 12.66
CA LEU A 90 1.80 9.76 13.17
C LEU A 90 0.43 9.63 12.49
N TYR A 91 0.41 9.47 11.16
CA TYR A 91 -0.81 9.20 10.40
C TYR A 91 -1.52 7.94 10.89
N LEU A 92 -0.78 6.84 11.10
CA LEU A 92 -1.33 5.60 11.62
C LEU A 92 -1.91 5.78 13.02
N LEU A 93 -1.23 6.51 13.91
CA LEU A 93 -1.72 6.79 15.26
C LEU A 93 -3.01 7.61 15.23
N ILE A 94 -3.07 8.66 14.39
CA ILE A 94 -4.28 9.46 14.18
C ILE A 94 -5.41 8.59 13.62
N PHE A 95 -5.11 7.76 12.62
CA PHE A 95 -6.08 6.84 12.04
C PHE A 95 -6.61 5.86 13.09
N LEU A 96 -5.76 5.23 13.89
CA LEU A 96 -6.15 4.33 14.97
C LEU A 96 -7.00 5.03 16.03
N GLN A 97 -6.66 6.27 16.38
CA GLN A 97 -7.45 7.06 17.33
C GLN A 97 -8.84 7.40 16.78
N VAL A 98 -8.93 7.87 15.53
CA VAL A 98 -10.20 8.19 14.86
C VAL A 98 -11.05 6.94 14.71
N THR A 99 -10.47 5.85 14.20
CA THR A 99 -11.19 4.59 14.00
C THR A 99 -11.61 3.94 15.31
N GLY A 100 -10.77 3.97 16.35
CA GLY A 100 -11.10 3.46 17.68
C GLY A 100 -12.32 4.16 18.31
N SER A 101 -12.47 5.46 18.09
CA SER A 101 -13.66 6.20 18.53
C SER A 101 -14.95 5.79 17.81
N PHE A 102 -14.86 5.27 16.58
CA PHE A 102 -16.00 4.76 15.82
C PHE A 102 -16.32 3.29 16.11
N LEU A 103 -15.31 2.49 16.48
CA LEU A 103 -15.45 1.05 16.65
C LEU A 103 -15.96 0.65 18.05
N GLY A 104 -15.73 1.46 19.09
CA GLY A 104 -16.43 1.40 20.38
C GLY A 104 -16.51 0.02 21.08
N THR A 105 -17.47 -0.11 22.01
CA THR A 105 -17.74 -1.34 22.79
C THR A 105 -18.30 -2.49 21.96
N GLN A 106 -19.00 -2.20 20.85
CA GLN A 106 -19.56 -3.22 19.97
C GLN A 106 -18.48 -4.06 19.28
N LEU A 107 -17.35 -3.44 18.90
CA LEU A 107 -16.25 -4.20 18.32
C LEU A 107 -15.52 -5.08 19.32
N GLU A 108 -15.40 -4.64 20.57
CA GLU A 108 -14.84 -5.45 21.64
C GLU A 108 -15.72 -6.66 21.95
N GLU A 109 -17.04 -6.47 22.00
CA GLU A 109 -17.99 -7.57 22.17
C GLU A 109 -17.99 -8.53 20.98
N PHE A 110 -17.91 -8.02 19.76
CA PHE A 110 -17.76 -8.83 18.57
C PHE A 110 -16.43 -9.60 18.55
N ALA A 111 -15.30 -8.94 18.87
CA ALA A 111 -13.99 -9.58 18.95
C ALA A 111 -13.96 -10.69 20.01
N LYS A 112 -14.61 -10.47 21.16
CA LYS A 112 -14.81 -11.51 22.18
C LYS A 112 -15.62 -12.68 21.63
N LYS A 113 -16.77 -12.44 20.98
CA LYS A 113 -17.57 -13.50 20.35
C LYS A 113 -16.77 -14.27 19.29
N LYS A 114 -16.01 -13.57 18.46
CA LYS A 114 -15.19 -14.16 17.38
C LYS A 114 -13.98 -14.95 17.88
N SER A 115 -13.42 -14.59 19.04
CA SER A 115 -12.37 -15.37 19.69
C SER A 115 -12.85 -16.72 20.22
N ILE A 116 -14.16 -16.84 20.49
CA ILE A 116 -14.80 -18.06 20.98
C ILE A 116 -15.30 -18.89 19.80
N ASP A 117 -15.84 -18.24 18.77
CA ASP A 117 -16.36 -18.88 17.57
C ASP A 117 -15.92 -18.11 16.31
N GLN A 118 -15.04 -18.72 15.52
CA GLN A 118 -14.51 -18.12 14.29
C GLN A 118 -15.55 -18.05 13.16
N SER A 119 -16.65 -18.82 13.25
CA SER A 119 -17.72 -18.82 12.25
C SER A 119 -18.63 -17.59 12.37
N VAL A 120 -18.54 -16.83 13.46
CA VAL A 120 -19.35 -15.62 13.63
C VAL A 120 -19.05 -14.62 12.51
N PRO A 121 -20.06 -14.27 11.68
CA PRO A 121 -19.88 -13.35 10.57
C PRO A 121 -19.56 -11.95 11.07
N TYR A 122 -18.79 -11.19 10.29
CA TYR A 122 -18.50 -9.79 10.62
C TYR A 122 -19.79 -8.96 10.59
N PRO A 123 -20.03 -8.04 11.55
CA PRO A 123 -21.15 -7.12 11.50
C PRO A 123 -21.12 -6.31 10.22
N VAL A 124 -22.29 -6.03 9.64
CA VAL A 124 -22.40 -5.31 8.37
C VAL A 124 -21.78 -3.91 8.49
N GLU A 125 -22.02 -3.24 9.62
CA GLU A 125 -21.48 -1.92 9.95
C GLU A 125 -19.94 -1.96 10.00
N PHE A 126 -19.35 -3.05 10.51
CA PHE A 126 -17.91 -3.23 10.53
C PHE A 126 -17.34 -3.41 9.12
N ILE A 127 -17.99 -4.23 8.28
CA ILE A 127 -17.57 -4.44 6.89
C ILE A 127 -17.64 -3.10 6.12
N GLN A 128 -18.73 -2.35 6.27
CA GLN A 128 -18.90 -1.04 5.64
C GLN A 128 -17.84 -0.05 6.11
N PHE A 129 -17.62 0.05 7.42
CA PHE A 129 -16.58 0.90 7.98
C PHE A 129 -15.18 0.51 7.47
N PHE A 130 -14.88 -0.79 7.44
CA PHE A 130 -13.60 -1.30 6.92
C PHE A 130 -13.41 -0.95 5.44
N LEU A 131 -14.43 -1.11 4.61
CA LEU A 131 -14.36 -0.78 3.19
C LEU A 131 -14.21 0.73 2.97
N ILE A 132 -14.99 1.55 3.66
CA ILE A 132 -14.92 3.02 3.56
C ILE A 132 -13.56 3.51 4.04
N SER A 133 -13.10 3.06 5.20
CA SER A 133 -11.81 3.46 5.76
C SER A 133 -10.66 3.00 4.85
N THR A 134 -10.71 1.78 4.31
CA THR A 134 -9.70 1.29 3.36
C THR A 134 -9.68 2.12 2.07
N PHE A 135 -10.86 2.49 1.55
CA PHE A 135 -10.95 3.34 0.36
C PHE A 135 -10.41 4.75 0.60
N VAL A 136 -10.80 5.40 1.70
CA VAL A 136 -10.36 6.77 2.05
C VAL A 136 -8.86 6.80 2.36
N SER A 137 -8.36 5.85 3.15
CA SER A 137 -6.92 5.71 3.40
C SER A 137 -6.17 5.40 2.11
N GLY A 138 -6.73 4.56 1.24
CA GLY A 138 -6.23 4.31 -0.10
C GLY A 138 -6.10 5.60 -0.92
N LEU A 139 -7.12 6.46 -0.93
CA LEU A 139 -7.07 7.76 -1.61
C LEU A 139 -5.90 8.62 -1.09
N ILE A 140 -5.75 8.72 0.23
CA ILE A 140 -4.64 9.49 0.84
C ILE A 140 -3.28 8.94 0.39
N MET A 141 -3.11 7.61 0.45
CA MET A 141 -1.85 6.94 0.14
C MET A 141 -1.51 6.97 -1.36
N HIS A 142 -2.49 7.02 -2.25
CA HIS A 142 -2.26 7.03 -3.70
C HIS A 142 -2.28 8.43 -4.32
N LEU A 143 -2.94 9.42 -3.70
CA LEU A 143 -2.99 10.79 -4.20
C LEU A 143 -1.96 11.71 -3.54
N LEU A 144 -1.76 11.62 -2.23
CA LEU A 144 -0.95 12.60 -1.49
C LEU A 144 0.50 12.15 -1.35
N LEU A 145 0.67 10.91 -0.88
CA LEU A 145 1.99 10.34 -0.62
C LEU A 145 2.90 10.36 -1.85
N PRO A 146 2.43 10.06 -3.08
CA PRO A 146 3.31 10.01 -4.25
C PRO A 146 3.91 11.36 -4.65
N VAL A 147 3.21 12.48 -4.39
CA VAL A 147 3.72 13.85 -4.61
C VAL A 147 4.83 14.17 -3.62
N ILE A 148 4.62 13.83 -2.36
CA ILE A 148 5.65 13.99 -1.32
C ILE A 148 6.89 13.17 -1.66
N PHE A 149 6.65 11.95 -2.13
CA PHE A 149 7.69 11.06 -2.60
C PHE A 149 8.44 11.68 -3.79
N SER A 150 7.77 12.12 -4.85
CA SER A 150 8.44 12.60 -6.07
C SER A 150 9.47 13.70 -5.79
N LYS A 151 9.24 14.55 -4.80
CA LYS A 151 10.12 15.67 -4.45
C LYS A 151 11.30 15.35 -3.52
N LEU A 152 11.32 14.18 -2.87
CA LEU A 152 12.32 13.84 -1.85
C LEU A 152 12.43 14.86 -0.70
N SER A 153 11.39 15.68 -0.51
CA SER A 153 11.31 16.71 0.52
C SER A 153 9.85 16.93 0.88
N LEU A 154 9.52 16.73 2.16
CA LEU A 154 8.16 16.90 2.67
C LEU A 154 7.61 18.29 2.34
N ILE A 155 8.39 19.35 2.59
CA ILE A 155 7.96 20.74 2.40
C ILE A 155 7.67 21.04 0.93
N GLN A 156 8.58 20.66 0.03
CA GLN A 156 8.39 20.84 -1.42
C GLN A 156 7.20 20.04 -1.93
N GLY A 157 7.05 18.78 -1.50
CA GLY A 157 5.91 17.95 -1.86
C GLY A 157 4.58 18.54 -1.41
N LEU A 158 4.50 19.05 -0.18
CA LEU A 158 3.31 19.73 0.33
C LEU A 158 2.99 21.01 -0.45
N LYS A 159 4.01 21.77 -0.86
CA LYS A 159 3.84 22.97 -1.70
C LYS A 159 3.32 22.64 -3.10
N GLU A 160 3.72 21.51 -3.67
CA GLU A 160 3.28 21.10 -5.00
C GLU A 160 1.97 20.30 -5.02
N LEU A 161 1.54 19.81 -3.86
CA LEU A 161 0.31 19.05 -3.71
C LEU A 161 -0.90 19.74 -4.35
N PRO A 162 -1.18 21.05 -4.12
CA PRO A 162 -2.33 21.72 -4.72
C PRO A 162 -2.28 21.78 -6.25
N ASN A 163 -1.08 21.84 -6.83
CA ASN A 163 -0.90 21.87 -8.28
C ASN A 163 -1.04 20.46 -8.87
N SER A 164 -0.51 19.46 -8.20
CA SER A 164 -0.56 18.06 -8.63
C SER A 164 -2.00 17.52 -8.58
N ILE A 165 -2.76 17.78 -7.52
CA ILE A 165 -4.14 17.26 -7.40
C ILE A 165 -5.15 17.96 -8.31
N LYS A 166 -4.80 19.08 -8.96
CA LYS A 166 -5.63 19.74 -9.99
C LYS A 166 -5.47 19.11 -11.36
N ARG A 167 -4.38 18.37 -11.58
CA ARG A 167 -4.05 17.73 -12.84
C ARG A 167 -4.88 16.46 -13.01
N SER A 168 -5.85 16.48 -13.95
CA SER A 168 -6.72 15.34 -14.22
C SER A 168 -5.96 14.08 -14.64
N ASP A 169 -4.86 14.25 -15.36
CA ASP A 169 -3.95 13.18 -15.76
C ASP A 169 -3.25 12.52 -14.56
N TYR A 170 -2.84 13.31 -13.56
CA TYR A 170 -2.28 12.79 -12.31
C TYR A 170 -3.34 12.08 -11.46
N ILE A 171 -4.56 12.63 -11.34
CA ILE A 171 -5.66 11.98 -10.62
C ILE A 171 -5.90 10.59 -11.21
N MET A 172 -5.98 10.48 -12.54
CA MET A 172 -6.18 9.19 -13.21
C MET A 172 -5.02 8.23 -12.96
N ALA A 173 -3.77 8.73 -12.95
CA ALA A 173 -2.60 7.93 -12.63
C ALA A 173 -2.61 7.44 -11.17
N ALA A 174 -3.09 8.24 -10.22
CA ALA A 174 -3.26 7.88 -8.82
C ALA A 174 -4.44 6.92 -8.57
N TRP A 175 -5.54 7.07 -9.30
CA TRP A 175 -6.74 6.24 -9.16
C TRP A 175 -6.56 4.84 -9.73
N THR A 176 -5.77 4.70 -10.80
CA THR A 176 -5.51 3.39 -11.43
C THR A 176 -5.02 2.33 -10.41
N PRO A 177 -3.94 2.55 -9.64
CA PRO A 177 -3.49 1.60 -8.63
C PRO A 177 -4.47 1.48 -7.46
N LEU A 178 -5.17 2.55 -7.07
CA LEU A 178 -6.21 2.48 -6.04
C LEU A 178 -7.30 1.48 -6.41
N VAL A 179 -7.83 1.53 -7.64
CA VAL A 179 -8.87 0.61 -8.11
C VAL A 179 -8.33 -0.83 -8.19
N ILE A 180 -7.12 -1.01 -8.73
CA ILE A 180 -6.45 -2.33 -8.79
C ILE A 180 -6.31 -2.94 -7.39
N MET A 181 -6.01 -2.13 -6.37
CA MET A 181 -5.81 -2.58 -5.00
C MET A 181 -7.11 -2.72 -4.20
N PHE A 182 -8.11 -1.88 -4.48
CA PHE A 182 -9.38 -1.89 -3.77
C PHE A 182 -10.28 -3.05 -4.22
N ALA A 183 -10.27 -3.42 -5.50
CA ALA A 183 -11.11 -4.52 -6.00
C ALA A 183 -10.85 -5.86 -5.28
N PRO A 184 -9.60 -6.31 -5.05
CA PRO A 184 -9.30 -7.48 -4.22
C PRO A 184 -9.82 -7.37 -2.79
N VAL A 185 -9.77 -6.19 -2.16
CA VAL A 185 -10.29 -5.98 -0.80
C VAL A 185 -11.81 -6.13 -0.79
N LEU A 186 -12.50 -5.51 -1.76
CA LEU A 186 -13.94 -5.64 -1.91
C LEU A 186 -14.35 -7.10 -2.12
N LEU A 187 -13.65 -7.83 -2.99
CA LEU A 187 -13.89 -9.24 -3.23
C LEU A 187 -13.65 -10.08 -1.96
N ALA A 188 -12.59 -9.79 -1.20
CA ALA A 188 -12.31 -10.47 0.07
C ALA A 188 -13.46 -10.29 1.07
N SER A 189 -14.00 -9.07 1.19
CA SER A 189 -15.15 -8.77 2.05
C SER A 189 -16.43 -9.48 1.60
N LEU A 190 -16.64 -9.61 0.29
CA LEU A 190 -17.80 -10.35 -0.25
C LEU A 190 -17.68 -11.86 0.01
N ILE A 191 -16.49 -12.44 -0.18
CA ILE A 191 -16.25 -13.86 0.11
C ILE A 191 -16.44 -14.15 1.60
N SER A 192 -15.87 -13.33 2.48
CA SER A 192 -15.94 -13.55 3.93
C SER A 192 -17.35 -13.42 4.51
N SER A 193 -18.29 -12.88 3.73
CA SER A 193 -19.71 -12.75 4.10
C SER A 193 -20.56 -13.92 3.59
N SER A 194 -19.96 -14.90 2.89
CA SER A 194 -20.65 -16.06 2.32
C SER A 194 -19.90 -17.35 2.69
N GLU A 195 -20.54 -18.19 3.51
CA GLU A 195 -20.02 -19.53 3.86
C GLU A 195 -19.82 -20.40 2.61
N GLU A 196 -20.82 -20.39 1.72
CA GLU A 196 -20.76 -21.13 0.45
C GLU A 196 -19.53 -20.73 -0.39
N MET A 197 -19.26 -19.43 -0.52
CA MET A 197 -18.07 -18.97 -1.24
C MET A 197 -16.79 -19.36 -0.50
N THR A 198 -16.76 -19.21 0.82
CA THR A 198 -15.57 -19.51 1.64
C THR A 198 -15.13 -20.97 1.52
N ASP A 199 -16.07 -21.91 1.49
CA ASP A 199 -15.77 -23.34 1.40
C ASP A 199 -15.60 -23.86 -0.03
N SER A 200 -16.15 -23.15 -1.01
CA SER A 200 -16.07 -23.53 -2.42
C SER A 200 -14.64 -23.52 -2.99
N VAL A 201 -14.40 -24.37 -3.98
CA VAL A 201 -13.16 -24.35 -4.78
C VAL A 201 -12.96 -22.99 -5.45
N PHE A 202 -14.04 -22.37 -5.93
CA PHE A 202 -13.99 -21.06 -6.58
C PHE A 202 -13.52 -19.96 -5.62
N GLY A 203 -14.07 -19.91 -4.40
CA GLY A 203 -13.65 -18.93 -3.39
C GLY A 203 -12.20 -19.15 -2.95
N LYS A 204 -11.73 -20.39 -2.84
CA LYS A 204 -10.31 -20.68 -2.57
C LYS A 204 -9.38 -20.17 -3.68
N ILE A 205 -9.76 -20.34 -4.94
CA ILE A 205 -9.02 -19.76 -6.08
C ILE A 205 -9.00 -18.23 -5.98
N LEU A 206 -10.15 -17.62 -5.69
CA LEU A 206 -10.26 -16.17 -5.58
C LEU A 206 -9.44 -15.61 -4.40
N GLN A 207 -9.38 -16.32 -3.27
CA GLN A 207 -8.51 -15.97 -2.14
C GLN A 207 -7.02 -15.99 -2.54
N VAL A 208 -6.58 -16.97 -3.33
CA VAL A 208 -5.19 -17.00 -3.86
C VAL A 208 -4.90 -15.79 -4.75
N VAL A 209 -5.85 -15.42 -5.62
CA VAL A 209 -5.73 -14.23 -6.47
C VAL A 209 -5.65 -12.95 -5.63
N ILE A 210 -6.53 -12.79 -4.65
CA ILE A 210 -6.54 -11.66 -3.71
C ILE A 210 -5.19 -11.58 -2.98
N PHE A 211 -4.70 -12.71 -2.48
CA PHE A 211 -3.41 -12.78 -1.80
C PHE A 211 -2.24 -12.36 -2.69
N PHE A 212 -2.24 -12.75 -3.98
CA PHE A 212 -1.25 -12.30 -4.95
C PHE A 212 -1.27 -10.77 -5.16
N PHE A 213 -2.45 -10.15 -5.26
CA PHE A 213 -2.57 -8.70 -5.37
C PHE A 213 -2.09 -7.98 -4.10
N MET A 214 -2.42 -8.50 -2.92
CA MET A 214 -1.89 -7.94 -1.66
C MET A 214 -0.37 -8.02 -1.60
N LEU A 215 0.20 -9.15 -2.03
CA LEU A 215 1.65 -9.37 -2.10
C LEU A 215 2.37 -8.40 -3.05
N THR A 216 1.72 -8.04 -4.15
CA THR A 216 2.31 -7.19 -5.21
C THR A 216 1.89 -5.72 -5.13
N SER A 217 1.22 -5.34 -4.04
CA SER A 217 0.64 -4.01 -3.81
C SER A 217 1.59 -2.82 -3.98
N ASP A 218 2.83 -2.96 -3.52
CA ASP A 218 3.84 -1.89 -3.60
C ASP A 218 4.32 -1.60 -5.01
N ILE A 219 4.25 -2.59 -5.90
CA ILE A 219 4.49 -2.40 -7.32
C ILE A 219 3.45 -1.42 -7.85
N PHE A 220 2.18 -1.54 -7.48
CA PHE A 220 1.15 -0.62 -7.95
C PHE A 220 1.24 0.75 -7.25
N LEU A 221 1.54 0.77 -5.95
CA LEU A 221 1.66 2.00 -5.15
C LEU A 221 2.74 2.97 -5.64
N GLN A 222 3.79 2.48 -6.30
CA GLN A 222 4.87 3.33 -6.83
C GLN A 222 4.57 3.97 -8.19
N TYR A 223 3.51 3.53 -8.88
CA TYR A 223 3.16 4.06 -10.20
C TYR A 223 2.92 5.58 -10.22
N PRO A 224 2.16 6.19 -9.29
CA PRO A 224 1.91 7.63 -9.36
C PRO A 224 3.19 8.45 -9.11
N THR A 225 4.11 7.95 -8.30
CA THR A 225 5.43 8.56 -8.12
C THR A 225 6.25 8.47 -9.40
N TYR A 226 6.27 7.30 -10.06
CA TYR A 226 6.91 7.14 -11.36
C TYR A 226 6.34 8.12 -12.39
N TYR A 227 5.01 8.26 -12.42
CA TYR A 227 4.29 9.14 -13.33
C TYR A 227 4.74 10.61 -13.17
N LEU A 228 4.77 11.11 -11.94
CA LEU A 228 5.17 12.49 -11.65
C LEU A 228 6.61 12.78 -12.09
N ILE A 229 7.56 11.91 -11.70
CA ILE A 229 8.98 12.12 -12.04
C ILE A 229 9.17 12.05 -13.57
N ARG A 230 8.50 11.11 -14.24
CA ARG A 230 8.62 10.94 -15.69
C ARG A 230 8.01 12.12 -16.47
N THR A 231 6.89 12.67 -16.00
CA THR A 231 6.28 13.84 -16.64
C THR A 231 7.10 15.10 -16.45
N GLU A 232 7.63 15.34 -15.26
CA GLU A 232 8.55 16.47 -15.01
C GLU A 232 9.78 16.43 -15.91
N LYS A 233 10.38 15.25 -16.08
CA LYS A 233 11.52 15.08 -16.98
C LYS A 233 11.16 15.40 -18.44
N LYS A 234 10.02 14.91 -18.93
CA LYS A 234 9.56 15.21 -20.30
C LYS A 234 9.32 16.70 -20.51
N THR A 235 8.83 17.41 -19.50
CA THR A 235 8.67 18.87 -19.56
C THR A 235 10.01 19.60 -19.57
N ALA A 236 10.98 19.15 -18.77
CA ALA A 236 12.33 19.75 -18.74
C ALA A 236 13.12 19.50 -20.04
N ASP A 237 12.89 18.36 -20.70
CA ASP A 237 13.56 17.98 -21.96
C ASP A 237 12.87 18.57 -23.22
N SER A 238 11.70 19.20 -23.08
CA SER A 238 10.97 19.86 -24.19
C SER A 238 11.28 21.36 -24.19
N PRO A 239 12.04 21.91 -25.16
CA PRO A 239 12.56 23.28 -25.12
C PRO A 239 11.52 24.39 -25.36
N GLU A 240 10.23 24.08 -25.39
CA GLU A 240 9.16 25.09 -25.51
C GLU A 240 8.68 25.51 -24.11
N ASN A 241 9.59 26.13 -23.35
CA ASN A 241 9.35 27.13 -22.30
C ASN A 241 10.69 27.69 -21.79
#